data_AF-A0A1F1FQM8-F1
#
_entry.id   AF-A0A1F1FQM8-F1
#
_cell.length_a   1.000
_cell.length_b   1.000
_cell.length_c   1.000
_cell.angle_alpha   90.00
_cell.angle_beta   90.00
_cell.angle_gamma   90.00
#
_symmetry.space_group_name_H-M   'P 1'
#
loop_
_entity.id
_entity.type
_entity.pdbx_description
1 polymer ?
#
loop_
_entity_poly.entity_id
_entity_poly.type
_entity_poly.pdbx_seq_one_letter_code
_entity_poly.pdbx_strand_id
1 'polypeptide(L)'
;MRVAEIAELTGTTVRTVRYYHSLGLLPVPDERGGWRDYDLSHVARLSRIRWLVQAGVSLETIRRVLDESEATGVEQPDDVPAAGTVEARAAAGSVVEDLAGALAAVEDHLAEVARQRDMLTGLLERAKAGSTVSPMSPRMAAFFDRLEQAAADEATRCAVRKERDLTDLACYRGRMPPEAEFLFVDPDPDYDAESLALYSQEPTEMSEAQIEQRAQVMVSRMEARLPPERLAALASSVDTDAVRGLFSLIGATGYPDARLTRALEREFLTAIDRWHPS
;
A
#
# COMPACT_ATOMS: atom_id res chain seq x y z
N MET A 1 -27.32 32.16 11.63
CA MET A 1 -26.46 32.16 10.43
C MET A 1 -27.22 31.57 9.26
N ARG A 2 -26.97 32.03 8.04
CA ARG A 2 -27.58 31.50 6.81
C ARG A 2 -26.81 30.28 6.28
N VAL A 3 -27.45 29.50 5.41
CA VAL A 3 -26.87 28.28 4.83
C VAL A 3 -25.52 28.51 4.11
N ALA A 4 -25.34 29.68 3.49
CA ALA A 4 -24.07 30.02 2.83
C ALA A 4 -22.94 30.29 3.85
N GLU A 5 -23.26 30.94 4.96
CA GLU A 5 -22.30 31.29 6.02
C GLU A 5 -21.79 30.03 6.73
N ILE A 6 -22.67 29.08 7.08
CA ILE A 6 -22.24 27.80 7.65
C ILE A 6 -21.46 26.93 6.66
N ALA A 7 -21.82 26.97 5.37
CA ALA A 7 -21.08 26.24 4.34
C ALA A 7 -19.64 26.76 4.23
N GLU A 8 -19.47 28.09 4.23
CA GLU A 8 -18.16 28.74 4.23
C GLU A 8 -17.36 28.42 5.50
N LEU A 9 -17.95 28.59 6.69
CA LEU A 9 -17.28 28.33 7.97
C LEU A 9 -16.78 26.90 8.11
N THR A 10 -17.48 25.94 7.51
CA THR A 10 -17.13 24.53 7.58
C THR A 10 -16.35 24.04 6.35
N GLY A 11 -16.02 24.92 5.41
CA GLY A 11 -15.28 24.56 4.19
C GLY A 11 -16.00 23.51 3.34
N THR A 12 -17.32 23.65 3.22
CA THR A 12 -18.20 22.79 2.41
C THR A 12 -19.05 23.62 1.45
N THR A 13 -19.97 22.99 0.74
CA THR A 13 -20.89 23.67 -0.18
C THR A 13 -22.31 23.70 0.36
N VAL A 14 -23.11 24.70 -0.04
CA VAL A 14 -24.56 24.74 0.25
C VAL A 14 -25.26 23.47 -0.23
N ARG A 15 -24.80 22.89 -1.35
CA ARG A 15 -25.28 21.60 -1.86
C ARG A 15 -25.02 20.48 -0.85
N THR A 16 -23.83 20.41 -0.27
CA THR A 16 -23.46 19.42 0.75
C THR A 16 -24.28 19.59 2.03
N VAL A 17 -24.50 20.84 2.49
CA VAL A 17 -25.36 21.11 3.67
C VAL A 17 -26.77 20.57 3.44
N ARG A 18 -27.36 20.84 2.27
CA ARG A 18 -28.69 20.32 1.89
C ARG A 18 -28.70 18.80 1.78
N TYR A 19 -27.63 18.21 1.25
CA TYR A 19 -27.49 16.76 1.16
C TYR A 19 -27.48 16.11 2.55
N TYR A 20 -26.73 16.64 3.51
CA TYR A 20 -26.72 16.10 4.88
C TYR A 20 -28.05 16.31 5.62
N HIS A 21 -28.79 17.38 5.35
CA HIS A 21 -30.18 17.48 5.81
C HIS A 21 -31.06 16.36 5.23
N SER A 22 -30.93 16.08 3.92
CA SER A 22 -31.75 15.05 3.26
C SER A 22 -31.48 13.64 3.79
N LEU A 23 -30.27 13.40 4.30
CA LEU A 23 -29.88 12.14 4.94
C LEU A 23 -30.20 12.10 6.44
N GLY A 24 -30.71 13.19 7.02
CA GLY A 24 -30.93 13.34 8.46
C GLY A 24 -29.64 13.47 9.28
N LEU A 25 -28.48 13.58 8.65
CA LEU A 25 -27.19 13.75 9.32
C LEU A 25 -27.03 15.11 9.97
N LEU A 26 -27.64 16.15 9.40
CA LEU A 26 -27.66 17.49 9.96
C LEU A 26 -29.12 17.88 10.24
N PRO A 27 -29.50 18.19 11.49
CA PRO A 27 -30.85 18.67 11.82
C PRO A 27 -31.19 19.92 11.01
N VAL A 28 -32.44 20.04 10.55
CA VAL A 28 -32.90 21.26 9.87
C VAL A 28 -33.23 22.30 10.93
N PRO A 29 -32.58 23.48 10.95
CA PRO A 29 -32.86 24.51 11.94
C PRO A 29 -34.22 25.16 11.71
N ASP A 30 -34.72 25.84 12.76
CA ASP A 30 -35.90 26.69 12.68
C ASP A 30 -35.72 27.84 11.69
N GLU A 31 -36.84 28.36 11.19
CA GLU A 31 -36.86 29.55 10.34
C GLU A 31 -37.04 30.82 11.18
N ARG A 32 -36.20 31.83 10.93
CA ARG A 32 -36.37 33.19 11.47
C ARG A 32 -36.36 34.17 10.33
N GLY A 33 -37.45 34.94 10.18
CA GLY A 33 -37.55 35.95 9.12
C GLY A 33 -37.68 35.38 7.70
N GLY A 34 -38.12 34.12 7.55
CA GLY A 34 -38.30 33.47 6.24
C GLY A 34 -37.06 32.74 5.71
N TRP A 35 -36.05 32.52 6.56
CA TRP A 35 -34.89 31.69 6.23
C TRP A 35 -34.48 30.82 7.43
N ARG A 36 -33.88 29.66 7.11
CA ARG A 36 -33.24 28.75 8.07
C ARG A 36 -32.14 29.47 8.85
N ASP A 37 -32.22 29.43 10.18
CA ASP A 37 -31.27 30.09 11.08
C ASP A 37 -30.37 29.07 11.79
N TYR A 38 -29.18 28.85 11.22
CA TYR A 38 -28.17 27.95 11.74
C TYR A 38 -27.41 28.58 12.91
N ASP A 39 -27.17 27.82 13.97
CA ASP A 39 -26.36 28.23 15.12
C ASP A 39 -25.00 27.51 15.17
N LEU A 40 -24.24 27.72 16.25
CA LEU A 40 -22.94 27.10 16.46
C LEU A 40 -23.00 25.57 16.60
N SER A 41 -24.11 25.01 17.11
CA SER A 41 -24.26 23.56 17.22
C SER A 41 -24.31 22.90 15.84
N HIS A 42 -24.98 23.56 14.88
CA HIS A 42 -25.00 23.11 13.49
C HIS A 42 -23.61 23.16 12.86
N VAL A 43 -22.84 24.24 13.13
CA VAL A 43 -21.45 24.37 12.66
C VAL A 43 -20.58 23.26 13.22
N ALA A 44 -20.67 22.98 14.53
CA ALA A 44 -19.91 21.93 15.20
C ALA A 44 -20.25 20.53 14.64
N ARG A 45 -21.54 20.21 14.51
CA ARG A 45 -21.99 18.94 13.94
C ARG A 45 -21.54 18.76 12.49
N LEU A 46 -21.70 19.80 11.66
CA LEU A 46 -21.26 19.77 10.27
C LEU A 46 -19.73 19.65 10.12
N SER A 47 -18.96 20.29 11.01
CA SER A 47 -17.50 20.15 11.08
C SER A 47 -17.09 18.71 11.44
N ARG A 48 -17.79 18.09 12.40
CA ARG A 48 -17.56 16.69 12.79
C ARG A 48 -17.90 15.72 11.66
N ILE A 49 -19.02 15.92 10.96
CA ILE A 49 -19.38 15.13 9.77
C ILE A 49 -18.25 15.23 8.73
N ARG A 50 -17.81 16.44 8.41
CA ARG A 50 -16.76 16.67 7.40
C ARG A 50 -15.44 16.00 7.79
N TRP A 51 -15.03 16.13 9.05
CA TRP A 51 -13.80 15.50 9.54
C TRP A 51 -13.87 13.97 9.43
N LEU A 52 -14.98 13.34 9.84
CA LEU A 52 -15.16 11.89 9.72
C LEU A 52 -15.20 11.42 8.26
N VAL A 53 -15.87 12.17 7.37
CA VAL A 53 -15.86 11.87 5.93
C VAL A 53 -14.45 11.96 5.34
N GLN A 54 -13.66 12.97 5.76
CA GLN A 54 -12.27 13.11 5.33
C GLN A 54 -11.38 11.99 5.84
N ALA A 55 -11.71 11.42 7.00
CA ALA A 55 -11.06 10.24 7.55
C ALA A 55 -11.54 8.91 6.93
N GLY A 56 -12.42 8.95 5.91
CA GLY A 56 -12.90 7.76 5.20
C GLY A 56 -14.07 7.03 5.88
N VAL A 57 -14.65 7.59 6.93
CA VAL A 57 -15.77 6.97 7.65
C VAL A 57 -17.06 7.09 6.82
N SER A 58 -17.82 5.99 6.73
CA SER A 58 -19.07 5.94 5.98
C SER A 58 -20.14 6.88 6.58
N LEU A 59 -21.03 7.42 5.75
CA LEU A 59 -22.13 8.28 6.22
C LEU A 59 -23.10 7.55 7.15
N GLU A 60 -23.25 6.23 7.00
CA GLU A 60 -24.07 5.40 7.90
C GLU A 60 -23.46 5.31 9.30
N THR A 61 -22.16 5.01 9.38
CA THR A 61 -21.40 5.01 10.64
C THR A 61 -21.44 6.40 11.29
N ILE A 62 -21.25 7.47 10.51
CA ILE A 62 -21.28 8.84 11.02
C ILE A 62 -22.62 9.15 11.69
N ARG A 63 -23.74 8.69 11.11
CA ARG A 63 -25.06 8.86 11.74
C ARG A 63 -25.09 8.20 13.12
N ARG A 64 -24.69 6.94 13.23
CA ARG A 64 -24.65 6.22 14.52
C ARG A 64 -23.79 6.93 15.57
N VAL A 65 -22.58 7.35 15.19
CA VAL A 65 -21.64 8.10 16.06
C VAL A 65 -22.27 9.39 16.61
N LEU A 66 -22.98 10.12 15.75
CA LEU A 66 -23.57 11.39 16.11
C LEU A 66 -24.82 11.22 16.99
N ASP A 67 -25.64 10.21 16.70
CA ASP A 67 -26.87 9.93 17.44
C ASP A 67 -26.56 9.39 18.85
N GLU A 68 -25.52 8.56 19.02
CA GLU A 68 -25.04 8.10 20.35
C GLU A 68 -24.51 9.25 21.22
N SER A 69 -23.83 10.22 20.61
CA SER A 69 -23.30 11.40 21.31
C SER A 69 -24.41 12.32 21.82
N GLU A 70 -25.55 12.36 21.12
CA GLU A 70 -26.72 13.14 21.54
C GLU A 70 -27.54 12.40 22.61
N ALA A 71 -27.60 11.06 22.57
CA ALA A 71 -28.25 10.24 23.59
C ALA A 71 -27.52 10.27 24.95
N THR A 72 -26.20 10.42 24.96
CA THR A 72 -25.38 10.52 26.20
C THR A 72 -25.27 11.96 26.75
N GLY A 73 -25.75 12.96 26.01
CA GLY A 73 -25.69 14.38 26.41
C GLY A 73 -26.88 14.87 27.25
N VAL A 74 -27.87 14.01 27.53
CA VAL A 74 -29.10 14.35 28.26
C VAL A 74 -29.34 13.32 29.37
N GLU A 75 -28.58 13.39 30.47
CA GLU A 75 -28.93 12.67 31.70
C GLU A 75 -29.17 13.65 32.86
N GLN A 76 -30.44 13.90 33.15
CA GLN A 76 -30.93 13.96 34.53
C GLN A 76 -31.71 12.66 34.80
N PRO A 77 -31.62 12.11 36.03
CA PRO A 77 -31.99 10.73 36.30
C PRO A 77 -33.49 10.60 36.47
N ASP A 78 -34.11 9.60 35.83
CA ASP A 78 -35.28 8.90 36.37
C ASP A 78 -35.50 7.56 35.62
N ASP A 79 -35.53 6.50 36.43
CA ASP A 79 -35.96 5.09 36.28
C ASP A 79 -36.46 4.46 34.93
N VAL A 80 -35.70 3.42 34.48
CA VAL A 80 -36.10 2.07 33.92
C VAL A 80 -36.65 1.99 32.47
N PRO A 81 -36.45 0.89 31.64
CA PRO A 81 -35.83 -0.45 31.87
C PRO A 81 -34.69 -0.89 30.92
N ALA A 82 -33.97 -1.93 31.37
CA ALA A 82 -32.80 -2.61 30.80
C ALA A 82 -33.00 -3.42 29.48
N ALA A 83 -33.95 -3.06 28.62
CA ALA A 83 -34.15 -3.74 27.33
C ALA A 83 -33.34 -3.11 26.16
N GLY A 84 -33.04 -1.80 26.23
CA GLY A 84 -32.29 -1.09 25.19
C GLY A 84 -30.76 -1.24 25.26
N THR A 85 -30.23 -1.83 26.33
CA THR A 85 -28.78 -1.87 26.60
C THR A 85 -28.01 -2.87 25.72
N VAL A 86 -28.66 -3.88 25.15
CA VAL A 86 -27.98 -4.87 24.31
C VAL A 86 -27.84 -4.37 22.87
N GLU A 87 -28.89 -3.79 22.29
CA GLU A 87 -28.85 -3.18 20.96
C GLU A 87 -27.95 -1.93 20.93
N ALA A 88 -28.03 -1.06 21.94
CA ALA A 88 -27.14 0.10 22.04
C ALA A 88 -25.66 -0.31 22.18
N ARG A 89 -25.37 -1.40 22.91
CA ARG A 89 -24.00 -1.90 23.09
C ARG A 89 -23.47 -2.63 21.86
N ALA A 90 -24.34 -3.29 21.09
CA ALA A 90 -24.01 -3.85 19.79
C ALA A 90 -23.78 -2.75 18.73
N ALA A 91 -24.60 -1.69 18.75
CA ALA A 91 -24.41 -0.52 17.89
C ALA A 91 -23.11 0.23 18.21
N ALA A 92 -22.81 0.47 19.50
CA ALA A 92 -21.56 1.07 19.94
C ALA A 92 -20.35 0.18 19.58
N GLY A 93 -20.48 -1.14 19.67
CA GLY A 93 -19.47 -2.10 19.18
C GLY A 93 -19.19 -1.92 17.69
N SER A 94 -20.25 -1.85 16.86
CA SER A 94 -20.13 -1.60 15.42
C SER A 94 -19.53 -0.24 15.08
N VAL A 95 -19.82 0.81 15.87
CA VAL A 95 -19.22 2.15 15.68
C VAL A 95 -17.73 2.14 16.02
N VAL A 96 -17.33 1.50 17.12
CA VAL A 96 -15.92 1.36 17.50
C VAL A 96 -15.16 0.58 16.44
N GLU A 97 -15.72 -0.52 15.92
CA GLU A 97 -15.14 -1.31 14.84
C GLU A 97 -14.96 -0.49 13.55
N ASP A 98 -15.98 0.25 13.13
CA ASP A 98 -15.90 1.10 11.93
C ASP A 98 -14.85 2.22 12.08
N LEU A 99 -14.80 2.87 13.24
CA LEU A 99 -13.83 3.92 13.52
C LEU A 99 -12.40 3.36 13.61
N ALA A 100 -12.23 2.19 14.22
CA ALA A 100 -10.95 1.49 14.26
C ALA A 100 -10.48 1.10 12.85
N GLY A 101 -11.38 0.61 11.99
CA GLY A 101 -11.07 0.31 10.60
C GLY A 101 -10.69 1.56 9.79
N ALA A 102 -11.40 2.68 9.98
CA ALA A 102 -11.05 3.94 9.35
C ALA A 102 -9.69 4.48 9.84
N LEU A 103 -9.41 4.37 11.14
CA LEU A 103 -8.10 4.73 11.71
C LEU A 103 -6.98 3.89 11.09
N ALA A 104 -7.14 2.57 11.04
CA ALA A 104 -6.16 1.68 10.42
C ALA A 104 -5.90 2.05 8.94
N ALA A 105 -6.95 2.34 8.17
CA ALA A 105 -6.80 2.77 6.78
C ALA A 105 -6.04 4.11 6.65
N VAL A 106 -6.27 5.05 7.56
CA VAL A 106 -5.52 6.32 7.59
C VAL A 106 -4.06 6.09 7.97
N GLU A 107 -3.79 5.23 8.97
CA GLU A 107 -2.43 4.86 9.38
C GLU A 107 -1.66 4.18 8.24
N ASP A 108 -2.29 3.27 7.50
CA ASP A 108 -1.73 2.63 6.31
C ASP A 108 -1.36 3.66 5.23
N HIS A 109 -2.25 4.62 4.97
CA HIS A 109 -2.00 5.69 4.01
C HIS A 109 -0.86 6.60 4.46
N LEU A 110 -0.79 6.94 5.75
CA LEU A 110 0.29 7.73 6.34
C LEU A 110 1.64 7.03 6.18
N ALA A 111 1.68 5.71 6.41
CA ALA A 111 2.88 4.91 6.21
C ALA A 111 3.31 4.90 4.73
N GLU A 112 2.38 4.83 3.78
CA GLU A 112 2.67 4.95 2.35
C GLU A 112 3.27 6.31 1.98
N VAL A 113 2.63 7.40 2.41
CA VAL A 113 3.10 8.76 2.12
C VAL A 113 4.46 9.02 2.77
N ALA A 114 4.70 8.50 3.98
CA ALA A 114 6.01 8.59 4.63
C ALA A 114 7.10 7.88 3.80
N ARG A 115 6.83 6.66 3.29
CA ARG A 115 7.75 5.95 2.39
C ARG A 115 8.04 6.74 1.12
N GLN A 116 7.03 7.34 0.50
CA GLN A 116 7.20 8.18 -0.70
C GLN A 116 8.06 9.41 -0.42
N ARG A 117 7.84 10.09 0.72
CA ARG A 117 8.65 11.23 1.16
C ARG A 117 10.12 10.83 1.33
N ASP A 118 10.38 9.70 2.01
CA ASP A 118 11.75 9.26 2.29
C ASP A 118 12.49 8.89 1.01
N MET A 119 11.78 8.27 0.05
CA MET A 119 12.31 8.02 -1.28
C MET A 119 12.67 9.29 -2.02
N LEU A 120 11.76 10.27 -2.08
CA LEU A 120 12.01 11.56 -2.74
C LEU A 120 13.19 12.30 -2.10
N THR A 121 13.32 12.19 -0.77
CA THR A 121 14.47 12.74 -0.04
C THR A 121 15.76 12.08 -0.51
N GLY A 122 15.80 10.74 -0.58
CA GLY A 122 16.96 10.00 -1.08
C GLY A 122 17.31 10.34 -2.54
N LEU A 123 16.30 10.46 -3.41
CA LEU A 123 16.48 10.84 -4.81
C LEU A 123 17.00 12.27 -4.94
N LEU A 124 16.51 13.20 -4.13
CA LEU A 124 16.95 14.59 -4.12
C LEU A 124 18.42 14.70 -3.71
N GLU A 125 18.85 13.96 -2.68
CA GLU A 125 20.26 13.96 -2.26
C GLU A 125 21.17 13.35 -3.32
N ARG A 126 20.75 12.27 -4.00
CA ARG A 126 21.47 11.72 -5.15
C ARG A 126 21.60 12.73 -6.29
N ALA A 127 20.51 13.43 -6.62
CA ALA A 127 20.51 14.44 -7.66
C ALA A 127 21.46 15.60 -7.33
N LYS A 128 21.45 16.08 -6.08
CA LYS A 128 22.38 17.13 -5.59
C LYS A 128 23.84 16.70 -5.67
N ALA A 129 24.13 15.41 -5.46
CA ALA A 129 25.47 14.84 -5.57
C ALA A 129 25.93 14.60 -7.03
N GLY A 130 25.06 14.85 -8.02
CA GLY A 130 25.36 14.58 -9.43
C GLY A 130 25.27 13.10 -9.82
N SER A 131 24.68 12.26 -8.95
CA SER A 131 24.49 10.83 -9.19
C SER A 131 23.22 10.55 -9.99
N THR A 132 23.10 9.34 -10.55
CA THR A 132 21.89 8.88 -11.22
C THR A 132 20.68 8.88 -10.27
N VAL A 133 19.57 9.44 -10.75
CA VAL A 133 18.30 9.52 -10.01
C VAL A 133 17.51 8.24 -10.26
N SER A 134 17.83 7.18 -9.53
CA SER A 134 17.06 5.94 -9.49
C SER A 134 16.64 5.63 -8.06
N PRO A 135 15.43 5.06 -7.82
CA PRO A 135 14.99 4.62 -6.50
C PRO A 135 15.74 3.37 -6.03
N MET A 136 16.39 2.65 -6.95
CA MET A 136 17.29 1.55 -6.62
C MET A 136 18.53 2.01 -5.85
N SER A 137 19.13 1.09 -5.10
CA SER A 137 20.45 1.34 -4.52
C SER A 137 21.52 1.41 -5.61
N PRO A 138 22.69 2.02 -5.34
CA PRO A 138 23.82 2.03 -6.29
C PRO A 138 24.24 0.62 -6.73
N ARG A 139 24.12 -0.38 -5.84
CA ARG A 139 24.45 -1.79 -6.13
C ARG A 139 23.50 -2.39 -7.16
N MET A 140 22.20 -2.21 -6.97
CA MET A 140 21.16 -2.68 -7.90
C MET A 140 21.27 -2.00 -9.27
N ALA A 141 21.48 -0.68 -9.30
CA ALA A 141 21.65 0.06 -10.54
C ALA A 141 22.89 -0.41 -11.33
N ALA A 142 24.03 -0.56 -10.65
CA ALA A 142 25.27 -1.03 -11.27
C ALA A 142 25.17 -2.47 -11.80
N PHE A 143 24.35 -3.32 -11.18
CA PHE A 143 24.06 -4.66 -11.68
C PHE A 143 23.39 -4.62 -13.05
N PHE A 144 22.30 -3.86 -13.20
CA PHE A 144 21.60 -3.75 -14.48
C PHE A 144 22.42 -3.04 -15.55
N ASP A 145 23.13 -1.96 -15.19
CA ASP A 145 24.01 -1.25 -16.14
C ASP A 145 25.07 -2.20 -16.73
N ARG A 146 25.63 -3.08 -15.90
CA ARG A 146 26.63 -4.08 -16.30
C ARG A 146 26.04 -5.14 -17.23
N LEU A 147 24.88 -5.71 -16.87
CA LEU A 147 24.22 -6.70 -17.71
C LEU A 147 23.80 -6.11 -19.06
N GLU A 148 23.27 -4.89 -19.08
CA GLU A 148 22.88 -4.22 -20.32
C GLU A 148 24.09 -3.99 -21.25
N GLN A 149 25.24 -3.60 -20.67
CA GLN A 149 26.50 -3.43 -21.43
C GLN A 149 27.04 -4.76 -21.97
N ALA A 150 26.92 -5.84 -21.22
CA ALA A 150 27.43 -7.16 -21.58
C ALA A 150 26.51 -7.95 -22.52
N ALA A 151 25.26 -7.53 -22.69
CA ALA A 151 24.30 -8.19 -23.57
C ALA A 151 24.74 -8.19 -25.05
N ALA A 152 24.72 -9.39 -25.66
CA ALA A 152 25.21 -9.62 -27.02
C ALA A 152 24.35 -8.96 -28.11
N ASP A 153 23.06 -8.84 -27.88
CA ASP A 153 22.07 -8.37 -28.85
C ASP A 153 21.04 -7.43 -28.23
N GLU A 154 20.26 -6.74 -29.07
CA GLU A 154 19.30 -5.73 -28.61
C GLU A 154 18.06 -6.34 -27.94
N ALA A 155 17.68 -7.58 -28.28
CA ALA A 155 16.55 -8.23 -27.62
C ALA A 155 16.89 -8.55 -26.16
N THR A 156 18.10 -9.07 -25.92
CA THR A 156 18.63 -9.30 -24.57
C THR A 156 18.76 -7.98 -23.79
N ARG A 157 19.27 -6.89 -24.41
CA ARG A 157 19.29 -5.55 -23.76
C ARG A 157 17.90 -5.06 -23.39
N CYS A 158 16.93 -5.23 -24.28
CA CYS A 158 15.53 -4.87 -24.04
C CYS A 158 14.94 -5.66 -22.85
N ALA A 159 15.25 -6.96 -22.73
CA ALA A 159 14.83 -7.76 -21.59
C ALA A 159 15.45 -7.29 -20.27
N VAL A 160 16.76 -6.98 -20.27
CA VAL A 160 17.44 -6.40 -19.09
C VAL A 160 16.81 -5.05 -18.68
N ARG A 161 16.53 -4.16 -19.64
CA ARG A 161 15.84 -2.88 -19.38
C ARG A 161 14.45 -3.08 -18.79
N LYS A 162 13.67 -4.06 -19.27
CA LYS A 162 12.34 -4.36 -18.71
C LYS A 162 12.41 -4.86 -17.28
N GLU A 163 13.37 -5.72 -16.94
CA GLU A 163 13.55 -6.14 -15.54
C GLU A 163 14.06 -5.00 -14.64
N ARG A 164 14.89 -4.09 -15.19
CA ARG A 164 15.27 -2.85 -14.51
C ARG A 164 14.04 -1.98 -14.21
N ASP A 165 13.19 -1.73 -15.21
CA ASP A 165 11.96 -0.94 -15.05
C ASP A 165 11.00 -1.56 -14.03
N LEU A 166 10.88 -2.89 -14.02
CA LEU A 166 10.09 -3.64 -13.04
C LEU A 166 10.65 -3.48 -11.63
N THR A 167 11.97 -3.51 -11.48
CA THR A 167 12.67 -3.29 -10.20
C THR A 167 12.46 -1.86 -9.72
N ASP A 168 12.60 -0.87 -10.59
CA ASP A 168 12.33 0.54 -10.28
C ASP A 168 10.88 0.72 -9.82
N LEU A 169 9.90 0.11 -10.50
CA LEU A 169 8.50 0.15 -10.10
C LEU A 169 8.29 -0.44 -8.70
N ALA A 170 8.89 -1.59 -8.41
CA ALA A 170 8.81 -2.22 -7.10
C ALA A 170 9.44 -1.33 -6.01
N CYS A 171 10.58 -0.69 -6.29
CA CYS A 171 11.16 0.31 -5.41
C CYS A 171 10.20 1.47 -5.20
N TYR A 172 9.69 2.11 -6.26
CA TYR A 172 8.73 3.24 -6.18
C TYR A 172 7.48 2.93 -5.36
N ARG A 173 6.98 1.69 -5.43
CA ARG A 173 5.82 1.24 -4.67
C ARG A 173 6.15 0.82 -3.22
N GLY A 174 7.41 0.89 -2.81
CA GLY A 174 7.88 0.39 -1.51
C GLY A 174 7.63 -1.11 -1.34
N ARG A 175 7.58 -1.86 -2.45
CA ARG A 175 7.34 -3.31 -2.48
C ARG A 175 8.61 -4.13 -2.64
N MET A 176 9.75 -3.48 -2.90
CA MET A 176 11.06 -4.14 -2.91
C MET A 176 11.53 -4.39 -1.47
N PRO A 177 11.67 -5.64 -1.01
CA PRO A 177 12.24 -5.94 0.30
C PRO A 177 13.70 -5.46 0.37
N PRO A 178 14.16 -4.89 1.48
CA PRO A 178 15.56 -4.47 1.61
C PRO A 178 16.54 -5.64 1.45
N GLU A 179 16.15 -6.85 1.86
CA GLU A 179 16.91 -8.08 1.68
C GLU A 179 17.19 -8.41 0.21
N ALA A 180 16.32 -7.99 -0.71
CA ALA A 180 16.49 -8.27 -2.13
C ALA A 180 17.76 -7.63 -2.70
N GLU A 181 18.28 -6.56 -2.08
CA GLU A 181 19.54 -5.93 -2.49
C GLU A 181 20.72 -6.93 -2.50
N PHE A 182 20.72 -7.94 -1.62
CA PHE A 182 21.77 -8.95 -1.57
C PHE A 182 21.78 -9.89 -2.78
N LEU A 183 20.68 -9.96 -3.54
CA LEU A 183 20.58 -10.76 -4.77
C LEU A 183 21.27 -10.08 -5.96
N PHE A 184 21.55 -8.78 -5.87
CA PHE A 184 22.25 -8.01 -6.90
C PHE A 184 23.75 -8.10 -6.68
N VAL A 185 24.37 -9.17 -7.19
CA VAL A 185 25.77 -9.52 -6.89
C VAL A 185 26.81 -8.60 -7.54
N ASP A 186 28.00 -8.57 -6.94
CA ASP A 186 29.18 -7.92 -7.51
C ASP A 186 29.57 -8.54 -8.87
N PRO A 187 30.31 -7.81 -9.71
CA PRO A 187 30.67 -8.28 -11.06
C PRO A 187 31.32 -9.67 -11.06
N ASP A 188 30.74 -10.58 -11.82
CA ASP A 188 31.20 -11.97 -11.97
C ASP A 188 30.88 -12.41 -13.41
N PRO A 189 31.89 -12.53 -14.29
CA PRO A 189 31.66 -12.77 -15.71
C PRO A 189 30.87 -14.04 -16.02
N ASP A 190 31.09 -15.11 -15.25
CA ASP A 190 30.42 -16.39 -15.47
C ASP A 190 28.95 -16.27 -15.08
N TYR A 191 28.68 -15.65 -13.93
CA TYR A 191 27.31 -15.40 -13.46
C TYR A 191 26.54 -14.45 -14.39
N ASP A 192 27.19 -13.38 -14.85
CA ASP A 192 26.58 -12.40 -15.73
C ASP A 192 26.24 -13.04 -17.09
N ALA A 193 27.15 -13.84 -17.66
CA ALA A 193 26.91 -14.57 -18.91
C ALA A 193 25.73 -15.55 -18.80
N GLU A 194 25.67 -16.32 -17.71
CA GLU A 194 24.54 -17.22 -17.44
C GLU A 194 23.22 -16.46 -17.21
N SER A 195 23.27 -15.30 -16.56
CA SER A 195 22.08 -14.43 -16.38
C SER A 195 21.58 -13.91 -17.73
N LEU A 196 22.49 -13.43 -18.59
CA LEU A 196 22.18 -12.99 -19.95
C LEU A 196 21.59 -14.10 -20.82
N ALA A 197 22.07 -15.34 -20.68
CA ALA A 197 21.49 -16.49 -21.36
C ALA A 197 20.03 -16.78 -20.95
N LEU A 198 19.62 -16.40 -19.73
CA LEU A 198 18.22 -16.48 -19.32
C LEU A 198 17.40 -15.33 -19.92
N TYR A 199 17.93 -14.10 -19.94
CA TYR A 199 17.26 -12.96 -20.58
C TYR A 199 16.97 -13.18 -22.06
N SER A 200 17.85 -13.89 -22.78
CA SER A 200 17.69 -14.18 -24.22
C SER A 200 16.62 -15.23 -24.52
N GLN A 201 16.10 -15.95 -23.51
CA GLN A 201 15.09 -17.00 -23.70
C GLN A 201 13.68 -16.44 -23.56
N GLU A 202 12.87 -16.56 -24.62
CA GLU A 202 11.45 -16.17 -24.57
C GLU A 202 10.60 -17.20 -23.80
N PRO A 203 9.95 -16.82 -22.68
CA PRO A 203 9.16 -17.76 -21.88
C PRO A 203 7.89 -18.27 -22.59
N THR A 204 7.40 -17.53 -23.59
CA THR A 204 6.17 -17.83 -24.34
C THR A 204 6.25 -19.15 -25.11
N GLU A 205 7.44 -19.57 -25.52
CA GLU A 205 7.66 -20.83 -26.26
C GLU A 205 7.92 -22.03 -25.33
N MET A 206 7.98 -21.80 -24.01
CA MET A 206 8.32 -22.83 -23.02
C MET A 206 7.07 -23.59 -22.54
N SER A 207 7.23 -24.90 -22.40
CA SER A 207 6.29 -25.76 -21.67
C SER A 207 6.27 -25.43 -20.17
N GLU A 208 5.22 -25.85 -19.47
CA GLU A 208 5.09 -25.61 -18.02
C GLU A 208 6.27 -26.22 -17.23
N ALA A 209 6.69 -27.44 -17.57
CA ALA A 209 7.85 -28.07 -16.93
C ALA A 209 9.16 -27.31 -17.15
N GLN A 210 9.36 -26.73 -18.34
CA GLN A 210 10.53 -25.91 -18.61
C GLN A 210 10.50 -24.59 -17.83
N ILE A 211 9.32 -24.02 -17.59
CA ILE A 211 9.14 -22.81 -16.77
C ILE A 211 9.47 -23.10 -15.31
N GLU A 212 8.98 -24.21 -14.74
CA GLU A 212 9.32 -24.62 -13.38
C GLU A 212 10.82 -24.85 -13.24
N GLN A 213 11.42 -25.58 -14.18
CA GLN A 213 12.87 -25.83 -14.17
C GLN A 213 13.66 -24.52 -14.25
N ARG A 214 13.22 -23.57 -15.06
CA ARG A 214 13.85 -22.25 -15.17
C ARG A 214 13.77 -21.48 -13.86
N ALA A 215 12.60 -21.44 -13.22
CA ALA A 215 12.43 -20.78 -11.92
C ALA A 215 13.34 -21.40 -10.85
N GLN A 216 13.38 -22.74 -10.78
CA GLN A 216 14.23 -23.47 -9.84
C GLN A 216 15.72 -23.17 -10.08
N VAL A 217 16.17 -23.13 -11.34
CA VAL A 217 17.55 -22.77 -11.69
C VAL A 217 17.88 -21.33 -11.28
N MET A 218 16.96 -20.38 -11.50
CA MET A 218 17.16 -18.99 -11.09
C MET A 218 17.35 -18.85 -9.58
N VAL A 219 16.47 -19.45 -8.78
CA VAL A 219 16.55 -19.39 -7.32
C VAL A 219 17.77 -20.14 -6.78
N SER A 220 18.04 -21.36 -7.28
CA SER A 220 19.20 -22.16 -6.85
C SER A 220 20.53 -21.46 -7.12
N ARG A 221 20.63 -20.74 -8.24
CA ARG A 221 21.83 -19.93 -8.56
C ARG A 221 22.00 -18.78 -7.58
N MET A 222 20.92 -18.12 -7.17
CA MET A 222 20.97 -17.09 -6.15
C MET A 222 21.39 -17.66 -4.79
N GLU A 223 20.86 -18.83 -4.41
CA GLU A 223 21.24 -19.54 -3.17
C GLU A 223 22.74 -19.87 -3.16
N ALA A 224 23.27 -20.44 -4.26
CA ALA A 224 24.66 -20.86 -4.36
C ALA A 224 25.70 -19.73 -4.18
N ARG A 225 25.28 -18.46 -4.29
CA ARG A 225 26.15 -17.28 -4.16
C ARG A 225 26.29 -16.78 -2.73
N LEU A 226 25.44 -17.24 -1.82
CA LEU A 226 25.42 -16.79 -0.44
C LEU A 226 25.85 -17.93 0.49
N PRO A 227 26.70 -17.66 1.49
CA PRO A 227 27.01 -18.67 2.48
C PRO A 227 25.73 -19.05 3.26
N PRO A 228 25.62 -20.30 3.75
CA PRO A 228 24.46 -20.79 4.51
C PRO A 228 24.00 -19.85 5.63
N GLU A 229 24.95 -19.25 6.35
CA GLU A 229 24.67 -18.29 7.43
C GLU A 229 23.93 -17.05 6.93
N ARG A 230 24.28 -16.55 5.74
CA ARG A 230 23.58 -15.40 5.14
C ARG A 230 22.22 -15.79 4.60
N LEU A 231 22.07 -16.98 4.02
CA LEU A 231 20.75 -17.47 3.57
C LEU A 231 19.79 -17.61 4.75
N ALA A 232 20.25 -18.17 5.87
CA ALA A 232 19.46 -18.26 7.09
C ALA A 232 19.11 -16.89 7.66
N ALA A 233 20.05 -15.94 7.65
CA ALA A 233 19.80 -14.57 8.10
C ALA A 233 18.75 -13.86 7.23
N LEU A 234 18.84 -13.99 5.89
CA LEU A 234 17.85 -13.42 4.97
C LEU A 234 16.48 -14.06 5.12
N ALA A 235 16.42 -15.39 5.23
CA ALA A 235 15.16 -16.10 5.44
C ALA A 235 14.47 -15.73 6.76
N SER A 236 15.26 -15.38 7.78
CA SER A 236 14.74 -14.94 9.09
C SER A 236 14.32 -13.46 9.11
N SER A 237 14.85 -12.62 8.22
CA SER A 237 14.57 -11.18 8.22
C SER A 237 13.49 -10.78 7.22
N VAL A 238 13.31 -11.57 6.16
CA VAL A 238 12.35 -11.27 5.10
C VAL A 238 10.91 -11.52 5.55
N ASP A 239 10.05 -10.53 5.33
CA ASP A 239 8.61 -10.68 5.49
C ASP A 239 8.03 -11.42 4.26
N THR A 240 7.49 -12.63 4.47
CA THR A 240 6.89 -13.42 3.39
C THR A 240 5.68 -12.74 2.74
N ASP A 241 4.95 -11.88 3.45
CA ASP A 241 3.85 -11.11 2.88
C ASP A 241 4.36 -9.97 1.99
N ALA A 242 5.51 -9.39 2.33
CA ALA A 242 6.20 -8.44 1.44
C ALA A 242 6.65 -9.13 0.14
N VAL A 243 7.16 -10.37 0.22
CA VAL A 243 7.53 -11.18 -0.96
C VAL A 243 6.31 -11.48 -1.83
N ARG A 244 5.21 -11.95 -1.25
CA ARG A 244 3.94 -12.15 -1.98
C ARG A 244 3.45 -10.85 -2.61
N GLY A 245 3.54 -9.74 -1.88
CA GLY A 245 3.19 -8.41 -2.38
C GLY A 245 4.03 -7.98 -3.58
N LEU A 246 5.33 -8.28 -3.57
CA LEU A 246 6.23 -8.05 -4.71
C LEU A 246 5.81 -8.87 -5.93
N PHE A 247 5.60 -10.18 -5.79
CA PHE A 247 5.19 -11.04 -6.90
C PHE A 247 3.79 -10.71 -7.43
N SER A 248 2.87 -10.28 -6.56
CA SER A 248 1.57 -9.76 -6.96
C SER A 248 1.69 -8.49 -7.83
N LEU A 249 2.56 -7.54 -7.43
CA LEU A 249 2.87 -6.35 -8.23
C LEU A 249 3.46 -6.74 -9.59
N ILE A 250 4.43 -7.66 -9.60
CA ILE A 250 5.07 -8.14 -10.83
C ILE A 250 4.02 -8.76 -11.76
N GLY A 251 3.18 -9.66 -11.24
CA GLY A 251 2.12 -10.31 -12.01
C GLY A 251 1.12 -9.32 -12.63
N ALA A 252 0.83 -8.22 -11.94
CA ALA A 252 -0.06 -7.17 -12.45
C ALA A 252 0.49 -6.40 -13.66
N THR A 253 1.82 -6.43 -13.89
CA THR A 253 2.43 -5.78 -15.06
C THR A 253 2.30 -6.60 -16.34
N GLY A 254 2.00 -7.91 -16.23
CA GLY A 254 2.01 -8.84 -17.35
C GLY A 254 3.41 -9.21 -17.87
N TYR A 255 4.47 -8.80 -17.17
CA TYR A 255 5.86 -9.15 -17.46
C TYR A 255 6.62 -9.50 -16.16
N PRO A 256 7.43 -10.57 -16.12
CA PRO A 256 7.58 -11.62 -17.13
C PRO A 256 6.29 -12.45 -17.30
N ASP A 257 6.34 -13.53 -18.09
CA ASP A 257 5.23 -14.47 -18.27
C ASP A 257 4.63 -14.87 -16.91
N ALA A 258 3.30 -14.78 -16.77
CA ALA A 258 2.61 -15.02 -15.51
C ALA A 258 2.80 -16.44 -14.94
N ARG A 259 3.14 -17.44 -15.78
CA ARG A 259 3.55 -18.78 -15.33
C ARG A 259 4.92 -18.71 -14.65
N LEU A 260 5.88 -18.01 -15.24
CA LEU A 260 7.21 -17.82 -14.67
C LEU A 260 7.15 -17.02 -13.36
N THR A 261 6.35 -15.95 -13.30
CA THR A 261 6.15 -15.15 -12.07
C THR A 261 5.65 -16.02 -10.93
N ARG A 262 4.63 -16.87 -11.17
CA ARG A 262 4.09 -17.79 -10.15
C ARG A 262 5.08 -18.89 -9.76
N ALA A 263 5.85 -19.41 -10.71
CA ALA A 263 6.88 -20.40 -10.43
C ALA A 263 8.00 -19.80 -9.55
N LEU A 264 8.49 -18.60 -9.89
CA LEU A 264 9.47 -17.88 -9.09
C LEU A 264 8.96 -17.57 -7.68
N GLU A 265 7.72 -17.10 -7.54
CA GLU A 265 7.11 -16.85 -6.23
C GLU A 265 7.17 -18.10 -5.33
N ARG A 266 6.74 -19.25 -5.86
CA ARG A 266 6.78 -20.52 -5.12
C ARG A 266 8.19 -20.96 -4.76
N GLU A 267 9.13 -20.86 -5.69
CA GLU A 267 10.53 -21.24 -5.46
C GLU A 267 11.19 -20.34 -4.41
N PHE A 268 10.94 -19.03 -4.45
CA PHE A 268 11.43 -18.10 -3.42
C PHE A 268 10.85 -18.41 -2.05
N LEU A 269 9.52 -18.60 -1.94
CA LEU A 269 8.89 -18.95 -0.66
C LEU A 269 9.41 -20.30 -0.13
N THR A 270 9.59 -21.29 -1.01
CA THR A 270 10.16 -22.59 -0.64
C THR A 270 11.61 -22.47 -0.17
N ALA A 271 12.41 -21.61 -0.80
CA ALA A 271 13.78 -21.34 -0.37
C ALA A 271 13.80 -20.62 0.99
N ILE A 272 12.93 -19.65 1.22
CA ILE A 272 12.80 -18.97 2.53
C ILE A 272 12.47 -20.00 3.62
N ASP A 273 11.45 -20.84 3.41
CA ASP A 273 11.07 -21.88 4.38
C ASP A 273 12.21 -22.88 4.64
N ARG A 274 12.99 -23.23 3.61
CA ARG A 274 14.14 -24.14 3.72
C ARG A 274 15.26 -23.57 4.59
N TRP A 275 15.53 -22.28 4.48
CA TRP A 275 16.62 -21.61 5.20
C TRP A 275 16.18 -21.00 6.52
N HIS A 276 14.87 -20.97 6.81
CA HIS A 276 14.37 -20.49 8.09
C HIS A 276 14.88 -21.41 9.22
N PRO A 277 15.60 -20.89 10.21
CA PRO A 277 16.07 -21.69 11.34
C PRO A 277 14.87 -22.25 12.12
N SER A 278 14.97 -23.52 12.52
CA SER A 278 14.01 -24.21 13.38
C SER A 278 14.07 -23.74 14.83
#